data_AF-A0A0P7D179-F1
#
_entry.id   AF-A0A0P7D179-F1
#
_cell.length_a   1.000
_cell.length_b   1.000
_cell.length_c   1.000
_cell.angle_alpha   90.00
_cell.angle_beta   90.00
_cell.angle_gamma   90.00
#
_symmetry.space_group_name_H-M   'P 1'
#
loop_
_entity.id
_entity.type
_entity.pdbx_description
1 polymer ?
#
loop_
_entity_poly.entity_id
_entity_poly.type
_entity_poly.pdbx_seq_one_letter_code
_entity_poly.pdbx_strand_id
1 'polypeptide(L)'
;MLTMVADHLRFLWPDADGLFVVGRLAFPLFCLAIAVNVARTSCGTLYTRGNLRYLGLMLVFAVLSEPAYRWLDSGSSTFSVMPTLVLGLLVAWGVHHPLISARVLGFAGLLAGWLFSEQLMYGLPGVMLPGAWLMARRKEGGAWLLPCLLAMGGNLTNSWLQEHLLAPFTVLTLMAAALAIPLGWSLLRQEGWRVPAVGRWGYLFYPVHLVVIKVFA
;
A
#
# COMPACT_ATOMS: atom_id res chain seq x y z
N MET A 1 5.28 -8.29 -3.60
CA MET A 1 6.34 -8.19 -4.63
C MET A 1 5.89 -8.77 -5.95
N LEU A 2 5.62 -10.08 -6.03
CA LEU A 2 5.19 -10.72 -7.29
C LEU A 2 3.98 -10.04 -7.94
N THR A 3 2.92 -9.77 -7.18
CA THR A 3 1.73 -9.09 -7.69
C THR A 3 2.02 -7.66 -8.13
N MET A 4 2.90 -6.94 -7.43
CA MET A 4 3.32 -5.59 -7.85
C MET A 4 4.10 -5.62 -9.18
N VAL A 5 4.98 -6.60 -9.35
CA VAL A 5 5.69 -6.80 -10.63
C VAL A 5 4.68 -7.13 -11.72
N ALA A 6 3.73 -8.04 -11.46
CA ALA A 6 2.66 -8.36 -12.41
C ALA A 6 1.90 -7.09 -12.85
N ASP A 7 1.57 -6.20 -11.90
CA ASP A 7 0.92 -4.92 -12.20
C ASP A 7 1.69 -4.07 -13.20
N HIS A 8 3.02 -4.02 -13.09
CA HIS A 8 3.88 -3.23 -13.97
C HIS A 8 4.24 -3.97 -15.27
N LEU A 9 4.18 -5.30 -15.32
CA LEU A 9 4.38 -6.06 -16.56
C LEU A 9 3.33 -5.73 -17.63
N ARG A 10 2.20 -5.11 -17.26
CA ARG A 10 1.22 -4.57 -18.23
C ARG A 10 1.83 -3.53 -19.18
N PHE A 11 2.93 -2.88 -18.80
CA PHE A 11 3.63 -1.96 -19.70
C PHE A 11 4.39 -2.69 -20.82
N LEU A 12 4.75 -3.97 -20.63
CA LEU A 12 5.34 -4.82 -21.66
C LEU A 12 4.27 -5.56 -22.47
N TRP A 13 3.17 -5.95 -21.81
CA TRP A 13 2.06 -6.66 -22.42
C TRP A 13 0.72 -5.96 -22.14
N PRO A 14 0.39 -4.89 -22.88
CA PRO A 14 -0.82 -4.12 -22.67
C PRO A 14 -2.11 -4.92 -22.83
N ASP A 15 -2.13 -5.91 -23.74
CA ASP A 15 -3.30 -6.76 -24.00
C ASP A 15 -3.59 -7.77 -22.86
N ALA A 16 -2.69 -7.89 -21.88
CA ALA A 16 -2.83 -8.83 -20.77
C ALA A 16 -3.51 -8.18 -19.57
N ASP A 17 -4.78 -7.76 -19.72
CA ASP A 17 -5.61 -7.10 -18.69
C ASP A 17 -5.61 -7.81 -17.32
N GLY A 18 -5.45 -9.14 -17.31
CA GLY A 18 -5.35 -9.93 -16.08
C GLY A 18 -4.17 -9.53 -15.18
N LEU A 19 -3.09 -8.99 -15.75
CA LEU A 19 -1.94 -8.47 -15.01
C LEU A 19 -2.33 -7.32 -14.09
N PHE A 20 -3.19 -6.42 -14.57
CA PHE A 20 -3.72 -5.31 -13.76
C PHE A 20 -4.52 -5.85 -12.58
N VAL A 21 -5.45 -6.76 -12.82
CA VAL A 21 -6.33 -7.35 -11.79
C VAL A 21 -5.52 -8.04 -10.70
N VAL A 22 -4.57 -8.91 -11.08
CA VAL A 22 -3.67 -9.59 -10.13
C VAL A 22 -2.80 -8.57 -9.40
N GLY A 23 -2.41 -7.49 -10.09
CA GLY A 23 -1.65 -6.38 -9.55
C GLY A 23 -2.29 -5.69 -8.35
N ARG A 24 -3.62 -5.61 -8.33
CA ARG A 24 -4.40 -4.94 -7.27
C ARG A 24 -4.28 -5.59 -5.89
N LEU A 25 -3.81 -6.84 -5.83
CA LEU A 25 -3.46 -7.51 -4.57
C LEU A 25 -2.28 -6.84 -3.86
N ALA A 26 -1.37 -6.21 -4.60
CA ALA A 26 -0.10 -5.72 -4.07
C ALA A 26 -0.26 -4.67 -2.98
N PHE A 27 -1.02 -3.60 -3.26
CA PHE A 27 -1.11 -2.45 -2.36
C PHE A 27 -1.71 -2.82 -0.99
N PRO A 28 -2.86 -3.51 -0.90
CA PRO A 28 -3.40 -3.90 0.40
C PRO A 28 -2.48 -4.86 1.18
N LEU A 29 -1.73 -5.72 0.50
CA LEU A 29 -0.71 -6.59 1.12
C LEU A 29 0.49 -5.79 1.63
N PHE A 30 0.89 -4.72 0.95
CA PHE A 30 1.90 -3.78 1.46
C PHE A 30 1.40 -3.03 2.70
N CYS A 31 0.14 -2.58 2.69
CA CYS A 31 -0.49 -1.99 3.86
C CYS A 31 -0.55 -2.97 5.04
N LEU A 32 -0.81 -4.26 4.78
CA LEU A 32 -0.72 -5.31 5.79
C LEU A 32 0.71 -5.44 6.34
N ALA A 33 1.71 -5.44 5.47
CA ALA A 33 3.11 -5.54 5.90
C ALA A 33 3.50 -4.37 6.83
N ILE A 34 3.07 -3.14 6.50
CA ILE A 34 3.22 -1.96 7.38
C ILE A 34 2.52 -2.21 8.72
N ALA A 35 1.25 -2.60 8.70
CA ALA A 35 0.46 -2.85 9.90
C ALA A 35 1.10 -3.92 10.80
N VAL A 36 1.61 -5.01 10.23
CA VAL A 36 2.32 -6.06 10.96
C VAL A 36 3.62 -5.54 11.54
N ASN A 37 4.40 -4.77 10.79
CA ASN A 37 5.66 -4.20 11.27
C ASN A 37 5.43 -3.23 12.44
N VAL A 38 4.42 -2.36 12.34
CA VAL A 38 4.01 -1.47 13.43
C VAL A 38 3.58 -2.27 14.66
N ALA A 39 2.76 -3.32 14.48
CA ALA A 39 2.29 -4.16 15.57
C ALA A 39 3.38 -4.93 16.32
N ARG A 40 4.57 -5.11 15.74
CA ARG A 40 5.73 -5.75 16.39
C ARG A 40 6.44 -4.83 17.37
N THR A 41 6.27 -3.51 17.24
CA THR A 41 6.88 -2.55 18.16
C THR A 41 6.08 -2.48 19.45
N SER A 42 6.74 -2.41 20.60
CA SER A 42 6.04 -2.30 21.88
C SER A 42 5.16 -1.04 21.90
N CYS A 43 3.91 -1.21 22.28
CA CYS A 43 2.97 -0.10 22.45
C CYS A 43 3.59 0.95 23.39
N GLY A 44 3.55 2.22 23.01
CA GLY A 44 4.22 3.29 23.76
C GLY A 44 5.67 3.62 23.34
N THR A 45 6.31 2.80 22.49
CA THR A 45 7.72 3.04 22.07
C THR A 45 7.81 3.56 20.63
N LEU A 46 7.31 4.77 20.39
CA LEU A 46 7.36 5.37 19.04
C LEU A 46 8.80 5.70 18.61
N TYR A 47 9.56 6.37 19.49
CA TYR A 47 10.88 6.93 19.17
C TYR A 47 12.01 5.91 19.30
N THR A 48 11.94 4.83 18.54
CA THR A 48 13.02 3.85 18.44
C THR A 48 13.88 4.11 17.22
N ARG A 49 15.17 3.74 17.27
CA ARG A 49 16.05 3.75 16.09
C ARG A 49 15.45 2.94 14.93
N GLY A 50 14.71 1.88 15.24
CA GLY A 50 14.00 1.05 14.25
C GLY A 50 12.92 1.83 13.50
N ASN A 51 12.02 2.49 14.23
CA ASN A 51 10.92 3.27 13.65
C ASN A 51 11.42 4.49 12.86
N LEU A 52 12.39 5.22 13.41
CA LEU A 52 12.98 6.37 12.73
C LEU A 52 13.68 5.95 11.43
N ARG A 53 14.44 4.85 11.47
CA ARG A 53 15.06 4.28 10.27
C ARG A 53 14.01 3.80 9.27
N TYR A 54 12.92 3.21 9.73
CA TYR A 54 11.85 2.72 8.85
C TYR A 54 11.19 3.86 8.08
N LEU A 55 10.78 4.93 8.79
CA LEU A 55 10.23 6.14 8.17
C LEU A 55 11.26 6.82 7.26
N GLY A 56 12.50 7.00 7.74
CA GLY A 56 13.56 7.64 6.97
C GLY A 56 13.85 6.92 5.66
N LEU A 57 13.92 5.59 5.67
CA LEU A 57 14.07 4.81 4.43
C LEU A 57 12.84 4.98 3.52
N MET A 58 11.61 4.88 4.04
CA MET A 58 10.43 5.08 3.19
C MET A 58 10.40 6.47 2.54
N LEU A 59 10.80 7.53 3.26
CA LEU A 59 10.90 8.89 2.71
C LEU A 59 11.98 9.01 1.64
N VAL A 60 13.19 8.50 1.90
CA VAL A 60 14.29 8.49 0.93
C VAL A 60 13.85 7.77 -0.34
N PHE A 61 13.24 6.60 -0.21
CA PHE A 61 12.83 5.81 -1.36
C PHE A 61 11.59 6.37 -2.07
N ALA A 62 10.70 7.09 -1.38
CA ALA A 62 9.64 7.84 -2.04
C ALA A 62 10.21 8.87 -3.02
N VAL A 63 11.23 9.62 -2.60
CA VAL A 63 11.89 10.61 -3.45
C VAL A 63 12.68 9.95 -4.57
N LEU A 64 13.46 8.90 -4.27
CA LEU A 64 14.29 8.22 -5.28
C LEU A 64 13.45 7.47 -6.32
N SER A 65 12.28 6.96 -5.94
CA SER A 65 11.43 6.22 -6.87
C SER A 65 10.59 7.10 -7.78
N GLU A 66 10.34 8.35 -7.39
CA GLU A 66 9.44 9.23 -8.13
C GLU A 66 9.92 9.49 -9.58
N PRO A 67 11.20 9.78 -9.87
CA PRO A 67 11.66 9.93 -11.25
C PRO A 67 11.51 8.64 -12.08
N ALA A 68 11.82 7.48 -11.50
CA ALA A 68 11.68 6.19 -12.17
C ALA A 68 10.21 5.88 -12.48
N TYR A 69 9.31 6.17 -11.54
CA TYR A 69 7.87 6.04 -11.71
C TYR A 69 7.35 6.95 -12.81
N ARG A 70 7.68 8.24 -12.79
CA ARG A 70 7.26 9.21 -13.82
C ARG A 70 7.83 8.88 -15.20
N TRP A 71 8.99 8.24 -15.28
CA TRP A 71 9.55 7.82 -16.57
C TRP A 71 8.83 6.60 -17.15
N LEU A 72 8.45 5.64 -16.28
CA LEU A 72 7.64 4.49 -16.70
C LEU A 72 6.24 4.93 -17.13
N ASP A 73 5.55 5.68 -16.27
CA ASP A 73 4.15 6.09 -16.41
C ASP A 73 4.04 7.62 -16.56
N SER A 74 4.45 8.12 -17.73
CA SER A 74 4.55 9.56 -18.02
C SER A 74 3.21 10.29 -18.00
N GLY A 75 2.11 9.57 -18.20
CA GLY A 75 0.75 10.10 -18.22
C GLY A 75 0.10 10.21 -16.85
N SER A 76 0.72 9.68 -15.79
CA SER A 76 0.11 9.70 -14.45
C SER A 76 0.03 11.12 -13.87
N SER A 77 -1.17 11.45 -13.38
CA SER A 77 -1.46 12.66 -12.62
C SER A 77 -1.13 12.53 -11.14
N THR A 78 -0.85 11.31 -10.67
CA THR A 78 -0.55 11.00 -9.27
C THR A 78 0.94 10.81 -9.03
N PHE A 79 1.36 10.93 -7.77
CA PHE A 79 2.68 10.45 -7.35
C PHE A 79 2.72 8.92 -7.34
N SER A 80 3.93 8.36 -7.22
CA SER A 80 4.12 6.94 -6.97
C SER A 80 3.35 6.46 -5.72
N VAL A 81 3.29 5.15 -5.51
CA VAL A 81 2.58 4.57 -4.35
C VAL A 81 3.24 4.91 -3.00
N MET A 82 4.51 5.32 -3.01
CA MET A 82 5.33 5.49 -1.81
C MET A 82 4.81 6.59 -0.86
N PRO A 83 4.46 7.81 -1.31
CA PRO A 83 3.79 8.81 -0.47
C PRO A 83 2.55 8.28 0.25
N THR A 84 1.67 7.53 -0.44
CA THR A 84 0.49 6.92 0.19
C THR A 84 0.88 5.96 1.32
N LEU A 85 1.90 5.12 1.10
CA LEU A 85 2.41 4.19 2.11
C LEU A 85 3.07 4.91 3.30
N VAL A 86 3.81 6.00 3.05
CA VAL A 86 4.41 6.83 4.11
C VAL A 86 3.31 7.43 4.99
N LEU A 87 2.30 8.07 4.39
CA LEU A 87 1.18 8.63 5.14
C LEU A 87 0.41 7.54 5.89
N GLY A 88 0.22 6.38 5.26
CA GLY A 88 -0.41 5.23 5.89
C GLY A 88 0.37 4.67 7.08
N LEU A 89 1.70 4.72 7.06
CA LEU A 89 2.54 4.40 8.24
C LEU A 89 2.26 5.38 9.39
N LEU A 90 2.17 6.68 9.12
CA LEU A 90 1.88 7.68 10.15
C LEU A 90 0.52 7.45 10.78
N VAL A 91 -0.51 7.19 9.96
CA VAL A 91 -1.85 6.83 10.44
C VAL A 91 -1.80 5.56 11.29
N ALA A 92 -1.09 4.53 10.83
CA ALA A 92 -0.90 3.29 11.60
C ALA A 92 -0.21 3.53 12.95
N TRP A 93 0.78 4.41 13.03
CA TRP A 93 1.39 4.79 14.30
C TRP A 93 0.43 5.52 15.24
N GLY A 94 -0.39 6.44 14.72
CA GLY A 94 -1.41 7.13 15.51
C GLY A 94 -2.50 6.20 16.05
N VAL A 95 -2.82 5.13 15.32
CA VAL A 95 -3.73 4.06 15.78
C VAL A 95 -3.03 3.13 16.79
N HIS A 96 -1.75 2.84 16.60
CA HIS A 96 -1.04 1.84 17.39
C HIS A 96 -0.57 2.36 18.74
N HIS A 97 0.08 3.54 18.78
CA HIS A 97 0.74 4.08 19.96
C HIS A 97 -0.16 5.08 20.72
N PRO A 98 -0.24 5.01 22.06
CA PRO A 98 -1.09 5.89 22.86
C PRO A 98 -0.53 7.31 23.03
N LEU A 99 0.69 7.59 22.53
CA LEU A 99 1.34 8.88 22.69
C LEU A 99 0.59 9.97 21.93
N ILE A 100 0.48 11.16 22.54
CA ILE A 100 -0.07 12.35 21.88
C ILE A 100 0.70 12.65 20.59
N SER A 101 2.03 12.55 20.60
CA SER A 101 2.82 12.77 19.39
C SER A 101 2.51 11.78 18.27
N ALA A 102 2.25 10.51 18.60
CA ALA A 102 1.81 9.53 17.61
C ALA A 102 0.44 9.89 17.03
N ARG A 103 -0.50 10.32 17.88
CA ARG A 103 -1.84 10.76 17.45
C ARG A 103 -1.78 12.00 16.56
N VAL A 104 -0.95 12.98 16.92
CA VAL A 104 -0.73 14.18 16.10
C VAL A 104 -0.11 13.81 14.75
N LEU A 105 0.89 12.92 14.73
CA LEU A 105 1.48 12.43 13.47
C LEU A 105 0.46 11.68 12.61
N GLY A 106 -0.35 10.80 13.22
CA GLY A 106 -1.40 10.08 12.50
C GLY A 106 -2.48 11.00 11.95
N PHE A 107 -2.90 12.00 12.74
CA PHE A 107 -3.85 13.01 12.29
C PHE A 107 -3.28 13.89 11.18
N ALA A 108 -2.03 14.34 11.30
CA ALA A 108 -1.34 15.10 10.25
C ALA A 108 -1.22 14.27 8.96
N GLY A 109 -0.89 12.98 9.08
CA GLY A 109 -0.85 12.05 7.95
C GLY A 109 -2.22 11.87 7.27
N LEU A 110 -3.28 11.77 8.07
CA LEU A 110 -4.66 11.69 7.57
C LEU A 110 -5.10 12.99 6.88
N LEU A 111 -4.80 14.14 7.50
CA LEU A 111 -5.11 15.46 6.94
C LEU A 111 -4.38 15.68 5.62
N ALA A 112 -3.08 15.36 5.56
CA ALA A 112 -2.33 15.38 4.30
C ALA A 112 -2.93 14.41 3.27
N GLY A 113 -3.31 13.20 3.69
CA GLY A 113 -3.98 12.24 2.81
C GLY A 113 -5.31 12.75 2.24
N TRP A 114 -6.05 13.56 3.00
CA TRP A 114 -7.28 14.19 2.55
C TRP A 114 -7.01 15.36 1.60
N LEU A 115 -6.13 16.29 2.00
CA LEU A 115 -5.77 17.48 1.20
C LEU A 115 -5.14 17.12 -0.15
N PHE A 116 -4.33 16.07 -0.19
CA PHE A 116 -3.62 15.63 -1.39
C PHE A 116 -4.22 14.35 -1.99
N SER A 117 -5.49 14.05 -1.71
CA SER A 117 -6.11 12.77 -2.11
C SER A 117 -6.09 12.56 -3.63
N GLU A 118 -6.23 13.61 -4.42
CA GLU A 118 -6.20 13.51 -5.90
C GLU A 118 -4.80 13.25 -6.45
N GLN A 119 -3.75 13.63 -5.72
CA GLN A 119 -2.36 13.40 -6.12
C GLN A 119 -1.81 12.06 -5.59
N LEU A 120 -2.56 11.37 -4.74
CA LEU A 120 -2.17 10.08 -4.16
C LEU A 120 -2.81 8.92 -4.94
N MET A 121 -1.99 7.95 -5.35
CA MET A 121 -2.40 6.82 -6.20
C MET A 121 -3.64 6.07 -5.71
N TYR A 122 -3.81 5.90 -4.40
CA TYR A 122 -4.98 5.25 -3.77
C TYR A 122 -5.80 6.21 -2.88
N GLY A 123 -5.54 7.52 -2.98
CA GLY A 123 -6.21 8.58 -2.23
C GLY A 123 -6.24 8.37 -0.71
N LEU A 124 -7.21 9.04 -0.07
CA LEU A 124 -7.48 8.89 1.35
C LEU A 124 -7.78 7.43 1.79
N PRO A 125 -8.56 6.61 1.04
CA PRO A 125 -8.79 5.23 1.44
C PRO A 125 -7.50 4.42 1.60
N GLY A 126 -6.55 4.62 0.68
CA GLY A 126 -5.24 3.98 0.75
C GLY A 126 -4.40 4.43 1.95
N VAL A 127 -4.47 5.71 2.32
CA VAL A 127 -3.80 6.24 3.52
C VAL A 127 -4.37 5.64 4.81
N MET A 128 -5.69 5.42 4.86
CA MET A 128 -6.35 4.83 6.03
C MET A 128 -6.11 3.32 6.18
N LEU A 129 -5.79 2.63 5.09
CA LEU A 129 -5.78 1.17 5.01
C LEU A 129 -4.82 0.48 6.00
N PRO A 130 -3.57 0.92 6.23
CA PRO A 130 -2.69 0.30 7.24
C PRO A 130 -3.24 0.42 8.68
N GLY A 131 -3.88 1.55 9.01
CA GLY A 131 -4.54 1.75 10.30
C GLY A 131 -5.76 0.84 10.46
N ALA A 132 -6.58 0.70 9.42
CA ALA A 132 -7.71 -0.21 9.41
C ALA A 132 -7.28 -1.67 9.57
N TRP A 133 -6.18 -2.07 8.93
CA TRP A 133 -5.56 -3.38 9.14
C TRP A 133 -5.19 -3.64 10.60
N LEU A 134 -4.54 -2.67 11.26
CA LEU A 134 -4.22 -2.78 12.68
C LEU A 134 -5.46 -2.94 13.55
N MET A 135 -6.53 -2.19 13.25
CA MET A 135 -7.80 -2.28 13.98
C MET A 135 -8.47 -3.64 13.76
N ALA A 136 -8.52 -4.13 12.52
CA ALA A 136 -9.11 -5.43 12.16
C ALA A 136 -8.39 -6.60 12.84
N ARG A 137 -7.08 -6.48 13.06
CA ARG A 137 -6.30 -7.49 13.80
C ARG A 137 -6.54 -7.49 15.31
N ARG A 138 -6.95 -6.36 15.89
CA ARG A 138 -7.18 -6.21 17.34
C ARG A 138 -8.62 -6.58 17.75
N LYS A 139 -9.58 -6.49 16.83
CA LYS A 139 -11.00 -6.74 17.11
C LYS A 139 -11.44 -8.06 16.49
N GLU A 140 -12.15 -8.87 17.27
CA GLU A 140 -12.85 -10.05 16.76
C GLU A 140 -14.13 -9.61 16.02
N GLY A 141 -14.56 -10.35 14.99
CA GLY A 141 -15.81 -10.11 14.25
C GLY A 141 -15.65 -9.27 12.96
N GLY A 142 -16.67 -8.47 12.60
CA GLY A 142 -16.80 -7.80 11.30
C GLY A 142 -15.78 -6.68 10.97
N ALA A 143 -14.78 -6.45 11.82
CA ALA A 143 -13.76 -5.41 11.63
C ALA A 143 -12.92 -5.62 10.35
N TRP A 144 -12.93 -6.83 9.80
CA TRP A 144 -12.32 -7.23 8.53
C TRP A 144 -12.96 -6.56 7.30
N LEU A 145 -14.21 -6.12 7.40
CA LEU A 145 -14.89 -5.43 6.31
C LEU A 145 -14.27 -4.05 6.04
N LEU A 146 -13.79 -3.35 7.08
CA LEU A 146 -13.22 -2.02 6.93
C LEU A 146 -11.99 -2.00 5.99
N PRO A 147 -10.93 -2.81 6.20
CA PRO A 147 -9.81 -2.83 5.25
C PRO A 147 -10.21 -3.35 3.86
N CYS A 148 -11.21 -4.23 3.72
CA CYS A 148 -11.73 -4.61 2.41
C CYS A 148 -12.34 -3.42 1.67
N LEU A 149 -13.23 -2.67 2.34
CA LEU A 149 -13.88 -1.49 1.76
C LEU A 149 -12.88 -0.40 1.42
N LEU A 150 -11.87 -0.17 2.27
CA LEU A 150 -10.81 0.80 1.99
C LEU A 150 -9.91 0.36 0.83
N ALA A 151 -9.61 -0.94 0.70
CA ALA A 151 -8.87 -1.47 -0.44
C ALA A 151 -9.64 -1.30 -1.76
N MET A 152 -10.96 -1.53 -1.75
CA MET A 152 -11.83 -1.26 -2.89
C MET A 152 -11.89 0.25 -3.19
N GLY A 153 -12.16 1.07 -2.17
CA GLY A 153 -12.25 2.53 -2.30
C GLY A 153 -10.96 3.16 -2.82
N GLY A 154 -9.80 2.62 -2.44
CA GLY A 154 -8.52 3.06 -2.98
C GLY A 154 -8.33 2.74 -4.47
N ASN A 155 -9.00 1.72 -5.00
CA ASN A 155 -8.98 1.44 -6.45
C ASN A 155 -10.01 2.28 -7.21
N LEU A 156 -11.08 2.71 -6.55
CA LEU A 156 -12.08 3.62 -7.10
C LEU A 156 -11.59 5.08 -7.21
N THR A 157 -10.35 5.39 -6.82
CA THR A 157 -9.71 6.67 -7.17
C THR A 157 -9.30 6.71 -8.65
N ASN A 158 -9.25 5.57 -9.33
CA ASN A 158 -9.12 5.50 -10.77
C ASN A 158 -10.46 5.88 -11.41
N SER A 159 -10.46 6.96 -12.21
CA SER A 159 -11.68 7.51 -12.83
C SER A 159 -12.42 6.49 -13.70
N TRP A 160 -11.69 5.70 -14.49
CA TRP A 160 -12.31 4.71 -15.37
C TRP A 160 -13.04 3.63 -14.56
N LEU A 161 -12.42 3.10 -13.49
CA LEU A 161 -13.06 2.14 -12.59
C LEU A 161 -14.28 2.75 -11.89
N GLN A 162 -14.19 4.02 -11.48
CA GLN A 162 -15.28 4.73 -10.83
C GLN A 162 -16.49 4.95 -11.76
N GLU A 163 -16.25 5.24 -13.04
CA GLU A 163 -17.30 5.44 -14.05
C GLU A 163 -17.95 4.11 -14.48
N HIS A 164 -17.21 2.99 -14.42
CA HIS A 164 -17.64 1.68 -14.92
C HIS A 164 -17.78 0.64 -13.81
N LEU A 165 -18.51 0.95 -12.74
CA LEU A 165 -18.61 0.09 -11.54
C LEU A 165 -19.08 -1.35 -11.82
N LEU A 166 -20.01 -1.52 -12.77
CA LEU A 166 -20.60 -2.82 -13.10
C LEU A 166 -19.84 -3.56 -14.21
N ALA A 167 -18.83 -2.94 -14.82
CA ALA A 167 -18.03 -3.62 -15.82
C ALA A 167 -17.33 -4.84 -15.19
N PRO A 168 -17.29 -6.01 -15.87
CA PRO A 168 -16.65 -7.21 -15.32
C PRO A 168 -15.22 -6.96 -14.85
N PHE A 169 -14.46 -6.15 -15.60
CA PHE A 169 -13.10 -5.77 -15.26
C PHE A 169 -13.00 -4.99 -13.93
N THR A 170 -13.91 -4.04 -13.70
CA THR A 170 -13.98 -3.28 -12.44
C THR A 170 -14.34 -4.18 -11.28
N VAL A 171 -15.36 -5.03 -11.44
CA VAL A 171 -15.76 -5.98 -10.40
C VAL A 171 -14.60 -6.91 -10.03
N LEU A 172 -13.90 -7.48 -11.02
CA LEU A 172 -12.74 -8.33 -10.80
C LEU A 172 -11.60 -7.59 -10.09
N THR A 173 -11.34 -6.33 -10.47
CA THR A 173 -10.34 -5.47 -9.82
C THR A 173 -10.68 -5.24 -8.35
N LEU A 174 -11.92 -4.84 -8.04
CA LEU A 174 -12.35 -4.58 -6.68
C LEU A 174 -12.35 -5.85 -5.84
N MET A 175 -12.76 -6.98 -6.43
CA MET A 175 -12.67 -8.29 -5.80
C MET A 175 -11.22 -8.67 -5.50
N ALA A 176 -10.28 -8.46 -6.43
CA ALA A 176 -8.87 -8.73 -6.19
C ALA A 176 -8.32 -7.88 -5.04
N ALA A 177 -8.64 -6.58 -5.03
CA ALA A 177 -8.24 -5.68 -3.94
C ALA A 177 -8.81 -6.13 -2.57
N ALA A 178 -10.08 -6.53 -2.52
CA ALA A 178 -10.71 -7.04 -1.30
C ALA A 178 -10.14 -8.41 -0.88
N LEU A 179 -9.88 -9.31 -1.84
CA LEU A 179 -9.34 -10.65 -1.60
C LEU A 179 -7.93 -10.62 -1.02
N ALA A 180 -7.17 -9.55 -1.27
CA ALA A 180 -5.87 -9.31 -0.63
C ALA A 180 -5.94 -9.39 0.91
N ILE A 181 -7.08 -9.02 1.49
CA ILE A 181 -7.29 -9.01 2.95
C ILE A 181 -7.33 -10.44 3.53
N PRO A 182 -8.30 -11.30 3.18
CA PRO A 182 -8.31 -12.68 3.69
C PRO A 182 -7.08 -13.48 3.25
N LEU A 183 -6.54 -13.23 2.05
CA LEU A 183 -5.28 -13.87 1.62
C LEU A 183 -4.12 -13.48 2.52
N GLY A 184 -3.92 -12.18 2.77
CA GLY A 184 -2.87 -11.68 3.64
C GLY A 184 -2.96 -12.24 5.06
N TRP A 185 -4.17 -12.35 5.61
CA TRP A 185 -4.40 -12.97 6.91
C TRP A 185 -4.07 -14.46 6.93
N SER A 186 -4.50 -15.20 5.91
CA SER A 186 -4.17 -16.62 5.76
C SER A 186 -2.65 -16.84 5.71
N LEU A 187 -1.95 -16.02 4.94
CA LEU A 187 -0.48 -16.06 4.83
C LEU A 187 0.21 -15.81 6.18
N LEU A 188 -0.31 -14.92 7.02
CA LEU A 188 0.25 -14.66 8.35
C LEU A 188 0.06 -15.82 9.34
N ARG A 189 -0.87 -16.74 9.10
CA ARG A 189 -1.10 -17.93 9.93
C ARG A 189 -0.21 -19.11 9.55
N GLN A 190 0.52 -19.01 8.43
CA GLN A 190 1.40 -20.08 7.96
C GLN A 190 2.75 -19.97 8.68
N GLU A 191 2.98 -20.79 9.70
CA GLU A 191 4.24 -20.81 10.46
C GLU A 191 5.34 -21.69 9.83
N GLY A 192 4.95 -22.59 8.91
CA GLY A 192 5.85 -23.58 8.32
C GLY A 192 6.69 -23.11 7.13
N TRP A 193 6.42 -21.91 6.58
CA TRP A 193 7.09 -21.44 5.37
C TRP A 193 8.23 -20.47 5.67
N ARG A 194 9.46 -20.86 5.31
CA ARG A 194 10.64 -20.00 5.40
C ARG A 194 10.67 -19.01 4.24
N VAL A 195 9.96 -17.90 4.38
CA VAL A 195 10.01 -16.80 3.41
C VAL A 195 11.24 -15.92 3.68
N PRO A 196 12.11 -15.66 2.69
CA PRO A 196 13.26 -14.77 2.86
C PRO A 196 12.82 -13.38 3.33
N ALA A 197 13.54 -12.82 4.30
CA ALA A 197 13.24 -11.49 4.80
C ALA A 197 13.49 -10.43 3.71
N VAL A 198 12.46 -9.64 3.40
CA VAL A 198 12.59 -8.44 2.57
C VAL A 198 13.27 -7.36 3.42
N GLY A 199 14.59 -7.25 3.25
CA GLY A 199 15.42 -6.27 3.94
C GLY A 199 15.54 -4.97 3.15
N ARG A 200 16.72 -4.35 3.19
CA ARG A 200 17.01 -3.09 2.50
C ARG A 200 16.87 -3.18 0.98
N TRP A 201 17.11 -4.36 0.41
CA TRP A 201 17.00 -4.59 -1.02
C TRP A 201 15.58 -4.36 -1.55
N GLY A 202 14.54 -4.58 -0.73
CA GLY A 202 13.15 -4.39 -1.14
C GLY A 202 12.82 -2.93 -1.48
N TYR A 203 13.55 -2.00 -0.87
CA TYR A 203 13.39 -0.59 -1.17
C TYR A 203 14.02 -0.20 -2.51
N LEU A 204 15.23 -0.69 -2.80
CA LEU A 204 15.90 -0.44 -4.08
C LEU A 204 15.23 -1.20 -5.22
N PHE A 205 14.64 -2.35 -4.92
CA PHE A 205 13.88 -3.15 -5.87
C PHE A 205 12.83 -2.29 -6.58
N TYR A 206 12.11 -1.41 -5.86
CA TYR A 206 11.04 -0.59 -6.44
C TYR A 206 11.52 0.32 -7.61
N PRO A 207 12.43 1.29 -7.44
CA PRO A 207 12.91 2.09 -8.57
C PRO A 207 13.63 1.26 -9.65
N VAL A 208 14.40 0.22 -9.27
CA VAL A 208 15.17 -0.57 -10.23
C VAL A 208 14.28 -1.36 -11.18
N HIS A 209 13.26 -2.06 -10.68
CA HIS A 209 12.41 -2.85 -11.57
C HIS A 209 11.56 -1.96 -12.49
N LEU A 210 11.18 -0.75 -12.07
CA LEU A 210 10.49 0.22 -12.93
C LEU A 210 11.38 0.64 -14.11
N VAL A 211 12.65 0.97 -13.83
CA VAL A 211 13.64 1.31 -14.85
C VAL A 211 13.87 0.14 -15.80
N VAL A 212 14.05 -1.08 -15.27
CA VAL A 212 14.23 -2.28 -16.09
C VAL A 212 13.04 -2.48 -17.02
N ILE A 213 11.81 -2.44 -16.50
CA ILE A 213 10.60 -2.58 -17.33
C ILE A 213 10.58 -1.49 -18.41
N LYS A 214 10.86 -0.23 -18.06
CA LYS A 214 10.86 0.87 -19.04
C LYS A 214 11.91 0.70 -20.16
N VAL A 215 13.06 0.11 -19.86
CA VAL A 215 14.10 -0.16 -20.86
C VAL A 215 13.67 -1.25 -21.84
N PHE A 216 12.78 -2.15 -21.44
CA PHE A 216 12.27 -3.25 -22.27
C PHE A 216 10.87 -3.03 -22.86
N ALA A 217 10.19 -1.94 -22.47
CA ALA A 217 8.86 -1.55 -22.96
C ALA A 217 8.95 -0.63 -24.18
#